data_AF-R1E5G9-F1
#
_entry.id   AF-R1E5G9-F1
#
_cell.length_a   1.000
_cell.length_b   1.000
_cell.length_c   1.000
_cell.angle_alpha   90.00
_cell.angle_beta   90.00
_cell.angle_gamma   90.00
#
_symmetry.space_group_name_H-M   'P 1'
#
loop_
_entity.id
_entity.type
_entity.pdbx_description
1 polymer ?
#
loop_
_entity_poly.entity_id
_entity_poly.type
_entity_poly.pdbx_seq_one_letter_code
_entity_poly.pdbx_strand_id
1 'polypeptide(L)'
;MEYMNDVVYNVKEVFSLNDDLDKINLDEIIKREYKKVIESLRKFKIIEYIKRKYGINYKIPELEIVEDDPSIIGKYLPLENKIRISKKSIEREIDNYLEFLGYKKRSISDIPDIDYLNISYKSKFLFPFYVNKRNIRKTIAEVIILLTILHEIWHSIDLNILNKLKNDSAIKDNDYSTFLKNFELRASAFGFIMYYLVNGFYKDEKGYMAAYKNIPECRNYIEKIDKIEKNDHILYDLGYCYGNIIVATNKELLKENIYNIIEGIVRLDKEKAINIINLYENILRMSLYN
;
A
#
# COMPACT_ATOMS: atom_id res chain seq x y z
N MET A 1 4.68 -31.70 20.42
CA MET A 1 5.57 -30.82 19.65
C MET A 1 6.06 -31.64 18.47
N GLU A 2 5.25 -31.71 17.41
CA GLU A 2 5.55 -32.45 16.19
C GLU A 2 4.44 -32.13 15.20
N TYR A 3 4.70 -31.27 14.21
CA TYR A 3 3.94 -31.16 12.96
C TYR A 3 4.70 -30.22 12.03
N MET A 4 5.53 -30.77 11.15
CA MET A 4 5.88 -30.19 9.84
C MET A 4 6.72 -31.21 9.09
N ASN A 5 6.03 -32.11 8.38
CA ASN A 5 6.56 -32.88 7.26
C ASN A 5 5.34 -33.37 6.48
N ASP A 6 4.93 -32.62 5.46
CA ASP A 6 4.39 -33.13 4.20
C ASP A 6 3.88 -31.95 3.37
N VAL A 7 4.51 -31.73 2.22
CA VAL A 7 3.93 -31.84 0.88
C VAL A 7 5.01 -31.33 -0.09
N VAL A 8 5.85 -32.25 -0.58
CA VAL A 8 6.70 -32.01 -1.76
C VAL A 8 5.93 -32.56 -2.96
N TYR A 9 5.27 -31.68 -3.71
CA TYR A 9 4.68 -32.06 -5.00
C TYR A 9 5.74 -31.94 -6.09
N ASN A 10 6.20 -33.10 -6.57
CA ASN A 10 6.95 -33.24 -7.81
C ASN A 10 5.99 -33.03 -9.01
N VAL A 11 6.21 -31.98 -9.80
CA VAL A 11 5.69 -31.90 -11.17
C VAL A 11 6.84 -31.48 -12.09
N LYS A 12 7.53 -32.48 -12.65
CA LYS A 12 8.29 -32.32 -13.90
C LYS A 12 7.30 -32.48 -15.04
N GLU A 13 6.74 -31.38 -15.53
CA GLU A 13 6.17 -31.34 -16.88
C GLU A 13 6.91 -30.30 -17.72
N VAL A 14 7.47 -30.80 -18.81
CA VAL A 14 8.21 -30.08 -19.84
C VAL A 14 7.23 -29.23 -20.63
N PHE A 15 7.23 -27.91 -20.40
CA PHE A 15 6.55 -26.96 -21.25
C PHE A 15 7.58 -25.98 -21.84
N SER A 16 7.57 -25.88 -23.17
CA SER A 16 8.37 -24.91 -23.92
C SER A 16 7.98 -23.49 -23.48
N LEU A 17 8.94 -22.79 -22.87
CA LEU A 17 8.88 -21.37 -22.54
C LEU A 17 8.76 -20.57 -23.84
N ASN A 18 7.55 -20.11 -24.16
CA ASN A 18 7.35 -19.06 -25.15
C ASN A 18 7.71 -17.72 -24.52
N ASP A 19 8.58 -16.95 -25.19
CA ASP A 19 9.00 -15.57 -24.88
C ASP A 19 7.82 -14.56 -24.78
N ASP A 20 6.58 -14.98 -25.05
CA ASP A 20 5.35 -14.18 -24.92
C ASP A 20 4.89 -13.98 -23.46
N LEU A 21 5.43 -14.72 -22.49
CA LEU A 21 5.12 -14.53 -21.06
C LEU A 21 5.69 -13.22 -20.47
N ASP A 22 6.66 -12.58 -21.15
CA ASP A 22 7.40 -11.43 -20.63
C ASP A 22 6.80 -10.06 -20.99
N LYS A 23 5.99 -9.97 -22.06
CA LYS A 23 5.39 -8.70 -22.47
C LYS A 23 4.05 -8.47 -21.76
N ILE A 24 4.11 -7.77 -20.62
CA ILE A 24 2.92 -7.26 -19.96
C ILE A 24 2.41 -5.99 -20.66
N ASN A 25 1.11 -5.91 -20.90
CA ASN A 25 0.47 -4.68 -21.38
C ASN A 25 0.18 -3.75 -20.20
N LEU A 26 1.11 -2.83 -19.90
CA LEU A 26 0.98 -1.91 -18.77
C LEU A 26 -0.23 -0.98 -18.91
N ASP A 27 -0.56 -0.51 -20.12
CA ASP A 27 -1.73 0.34 -20.35
C ASP A 27 -3.04 -0.34 -19.90
N GLU A 28 -3.18 -1.64 -20.21
CA GLU A 28 -4.33 -2.44 -19.80
C GLU A 28 -4.37 -2.64 -18.28
N ILE A 29 -3.23 -2.98 -17.66
CA ILE A 29 -3.14 -3.21 -16.22
C ILE A 29 -3.45 -1.91 -15.45
N ILE A 30 -2.85 -0.77 -15.85
CA ILE A 30 -3.09 0.53 -15.22
C ILE A 30 -4.57 0.90 -15.27
N LYS A 31 -5.21 0.81 -16.45
CA LYS A 31 -6.64 1.11 -16.59
C LYS A 31 -7.52 0.19 -15.75
N ARG A 32 -7.19 -1.11 -15.71
CA ARG A 32 -7.96 -2.10 -14.95
C ARG A 32 -7.84 -1.86 -13.44
N GLU A 33 -6.63 -1.70 -12.92
CA GLU A 33 -6.43 -1.45 -11.48
C GLU A 33 -7.03 -0.09 -11.08
N TYR A 34 -6.94 0.95 -11.92
CA TYR A 34 -7.63 2.22 -11.69
C TYR A 34 -9.14 2.02 -11.55
N LYS A 35 -9.78 1.32 -12.50
CA LYS A 35 -11.21 1.00 -12.44
C LYS A 35 -11.57 0.22 -11.15
N LYS A 36 -10.76 -0.79 -10.81
CA LYS A 36 -10.92 -1.61 -9.59
C LYS A 36 -10.90 -0.76 -8.32
N VAL A 37 -9.99 0.22 -8.25
CA VAL A 37 -9.95 1.16 -7.12
C VAL A 37 -11.23 1.98 -7.04
N ILE A 38 -11.66 2.58 -8.14
CA ILE A 38 -12.88 3.41 -8.16
C ILE A 38 -14.12 2.61 -7.75
N GLU A 39 -14.26 1.39 -8.27
CA GLU A 39 -15.33 0.46 -7.88
C GLU A 39 -15.27 0.13 -6.39
N SER A 40 -14.08 -0.07 -5.84
CA SER A 40 -13.89 -0.37 -4.43
C SER A 40 -14.26 0.80 -3.51
N LEU A 41 -13.86 2.03 -3.86
CA LEU A 41 -14.25 3.23 -3.11
C LEU A 41 -15.78 3.39 -3.05
N ARG A 42 -16.47 3.07 -4.15
CA ARG A 42 -17.94 3.06 -4.21
C ARG A 42 -18.54 1.91 -3.41
N LYS A 43 -18.00 0.69 -3.55
CA LYS A 43 -18.44 -0.51 -2.83
C LYS A 43 -18.37 -0.33 -1.31
N PHE A 44 -17.32 0.31 -0.81
CA PHE A 44 -17.15 0.61 0.62
C PHE A 44 -17.79 1.95 1.04
N LYS A 45 -18.49 2.62 0.11
CA LYS A 45 -19.15 3.92 0.29
C LYS A 45 -18.22 5.00 0.88
N ILE A 46 -16.93 4.96 0.55
CA ILE A 46 -15.93 5.91 1.04
C ILE A 46 -16.23 7.31 0.50
N ILE A 47 -16.58 7.44 -0.79
CA ILE A 47 -16.92 8.72 -1.40
C ILE A 47 -18.16 9.34 -0.75
N GLU A 48 -19.19 8.53 -0.49
CA GLU A 48 -20.41 8.97 0.20
C GLU A 48 -20.10 9.40 1.64
N TYR A 49 -19.26 8.62 2.34
CA TYR A 49 -18.80 8.95 3.68
C TYR A 49 -18.08 10.30 3.71
N ILE A 50 -17.10 10.52 2.84
CA ILE A 50 -16.37 11.79 2.75
C ILE A 50 -17.32 12.95 2.45
N LYS A 51 -18.26 12.77 1.53
CA LYS A 51 -19.28 13.77 1.20
C LYS A 51 -20.15 14.14 2.41
N ARG A 52 -20.67 13.15 3.13
CA ARG A 52 -21.54 13.38 4.29
C ARG A 52 -20.77 13.98 5.47
N LYS A 53 -19.58 13.46 5.75
CA LYS A 53 -18.80 13.81 6.94
C LYS A 53 -18.16 15.18 6.82
N TYR A 54 -17.61 15.51 5.66
CA TYR A 54 -16.86 16.75 5.44
C TYR A 54 -17.61 17.76 4.58
N GLY A 55 -18.78 17.41 4.03
CA GLY A 55 -19.54 18.30 3.14
C GLY A 55 -18.85 18.53 1.80
N ILE A 56 -18.04 17.58 1.34
CA ILE A 56 -17.20 17.71 0.13
C ILE A 56 -17.86 16.98 -1.03
N ASN A 57 -18.12 17.68 -2.13
CA ASN A 57 -18.55 17.03 -3.37
C ASN A 57 -17.33 16.48 -4.13
N TYR A 58 -16.74 15.42 -3.59
CA TYR A 58 -15.49 14.84 -4.11
C TYR A 58 -15.64 14.38 -5.56
N LYS A 59 -14.76 14.88 -6.43
CA LYS A 59 -14.66 14.45 -7.83
C LYS A 59 -13.47 13.51 -7.98
N ILE A 60 -13.73 12.31 -8.46
CA ILE A 60 -12.70 11.30 -8.73
C ILE A 60 -11.71 11.87 -9.76
N PRO A 61 -10.39 11.84 -9.49
CA PRO A 61 -9.38 12.28 -10.44
C PRO A 61 -9.37 11.46 -11.71
N GLU A 62 -9.20 12.07 -12.88
CA GLU A 62 -9.03 11.34 -14.14
C GLU A 62 -7.66 10.66 -14.22
N LEU A 63 -7.56 9.56 -14.95
CA LEU A 63 -6.31 8.84 -15.15
C LEU A 63 -5.57 9.35 -16.39
N GLU A 64 -4.31 9.74 -16.23
CA GLU A 64 -3.38 10.07 -17.30
C GLU A 64 -2.23 9.07 -17.31
N ILE A 65 -1.99 8.40 -18.44
CA ILE A 65 -0.86 7.48 -18.61
C ILE A 65 0.15 8.14 -19.54
N VAL A 66 1.39 8.24 -19.08
CA VAL A 66 2.51 8.76 -19.85
C VAL A 66 3.56 7.68 -20.10
N GLU A 67 4.31 7.81 -21.19
CA GLU A 67 5.33 6.83 -21.56
C GLU A 67 6.48 6.81 -20.57
N ASP A 68 7.07 7.98 -20.28
CA ASP A 68 8.17 8.10 -19.32
C ASP A 68 8.12 9.46 -18.62
N ASP A 69 8.13 9.40 -17.30
CA ASP A 69 8.50 10.49 -16.41
C ASP A 69 9.35 9.85 -15.30
N PRO A 70 10.68 9.99 -15.33
CA PRO A 70 11.56 9.32 -14.39
C PRO A 70 11.47 9.87 -12.97
N SER A 71 10.81 11.01 -12.78
CA SER A 71 10.67 11.62 -11.45
C SER A 71 9.53 11.03 -10.62
N ILE A 72 8.63 10.26 -11.24
CA ILE A 72 7.43 9.73 -10.58
C ILE A 72 7.09 8.31 -11.06
N ILE A 73 6.55 7.49 -10.16
CA ILE A 73 5.79 6.27 -10.55
C ILE A 73 4.33 6.68 -10.80
N GLY A 74 3.77 7.40 -9.82
CA GLY A 74 2.49 8.09 -9.92
C GLY A 74 2.53 9.46 -9.25
N LYS A 75 1.59 10.33 -9.61
CA LYS A 75 1.41 11.64 -8.99
C LYS A 75 0.00 12.17 -9.18
N TYR A 76 -0.61 12.65 -8.10
CA TYR A 76 -1.81 13.45 -8.16
C TYR A 76 -1.48 14.89 -8.56
N LEU A 77 -2.23 15.43 -9.53
CA LEU A 77 -2.14 16.79 -10.05
C LEU A 77 -3.39 17.56 -9.60
N PRO A 78 -3.31 18.36 -8.51
CA PRO A 78 -4.47 19.02 -7.93
C PRO A 78 -5.19 19.98 -8.87
N LEU A 79 -4.44 20.71 -9.70
CA LEU A 79 -5.01 21.72 -10.60
C LEU A 79 -5.89 21.12 -11.69
N GLU A 80 -5.49 19.95 -12.21
CA GLU A 80 -6.20 19.25 -13.29
C GLU A 80 -7.15 18.19 -12.76
N ASN A 81 -7.06 17.88 -11.46
CA ASN A 81 -7.69 16.73 -10.83
C ASN A 81 -7.37 15.43 -11.60
N LYS A 82 -6.09 15.15 -11.82
CA LYS A 82 -5.61 13.95 -12.51
C LYS A 82 -4.65 13.15 -11.67
N ILE A 83 -4.60 11.84 -11.91
CA ILE A 83 -3.53 10.96 -11.45
C ILE A 83 -2.72 10.60 -12.69
N ARG A 84 -1.46 11.04 -12.72
CA ARG A 84 -0.50 10.70 -13.78
C ARG A 84 0.29 9.46 -13.37
N ILE A 85 0.42 8.49 -14.26
CA ILE A 85 1.21 7.26 -14.07
C ILE A 85 2.24 7.13 -15.19
N SER A 86 3.50 6.87 -14.83
CA SER A 86 4.62 6.70 -15.76
C SER A 86 4.90 5.21 -16.03
N LYS A 87 4.75 4.78 -17.29
CA LYS A 87 4.96 3.36 -17.67
C LYS A 87 6.40 2.93 -17.45
N LYS A 88 7.38 3.67 -17.97
CA LYS A 88 8.80 3.30 -17.79
C LYS A 88 9.25 3.33 -16.33
N SER A 89 8.66 4.17 -15.48
CA SER A 89 8.95 4.12 -14.03
C SER A 89 8.43 2.84 -13.40
N ILE A 90 7.24 2.38 -13.79
CA ILE A 90 6.71 1.07 -13.35
C ILE A 90 7.61 -0.06 -13.85
N GLU A 91 8.08 -0.03 -15.10
CA GLU A 91 9.00 -1.05 -15.64
C GLU A 91 10.30 -1.12 -14.84
N ARG A 92 10.91 0.03 -14.54
CA ARG A 92 12.11 0.12 -13.70
C ARG A 92 11.87 -0.47 -12.31
N GLU A 93 10.76 -0.14 -11.67
CA GLU A 93 10.41 -0.70 -10.36
C GLU A 93 10.21 -2.22 -10.42
N ILE A 94 9.50 -2.72 -11.43
CA ILE A 94 9.33 -4.17 -11.63
C ILE A 94 10.69 -4.85 -11.77
N ASP A 95 11.58 -4.30 -12.61
CA ASP A 95 12.91 -4.85 -12.83
C ASP A 95 13.75 -4.81 -11.54
N ASN A 96 13.67 -3.73 -10.75
CA ASN A 96 14.33 -3.62 -9.44
C ASN A 96 13.82 -4.70 -8.47
N TYR A 97 12.51 -4.95 -8.42
CA TYR A 97 11.93 -6.00 -7.57
C TYR A 97 12.36 -7.39 -8.00
N LEU A 98 12.38 -7.65 -9.31
CA LEU A 98 12.85 -8.92 -9.85
C LEU A 98 14.33 -9.13 -9.50
N GLU A 99 15.18 -8.11 -9.65
CA GLU A 99 16.58 -8.19 -9.26
C GLU A 99 16.76 -8.45 -7.76
N PHE A 100 16.02 -7.74 -6.90
CA PHE A 100 16.07 -7.91 -5.45
C PHE A 100 15.69 -9.34 -5.02
N LEU A 101 14.71 -9.94 -5.70
CA LEU A 101 14.28 -11.32 -5.45
C LEU A 101 15.25 -12.36 -6.05
N GLY A 102 16.37 -11.94 -6.65
CA GLY A 102 17.40 -12.80 -7.22
C GLY A 102 17.07 -13.35 -8.61
N TYR A 103 16.06 -12.80 -9.29
CA TYR A 103 15.71 -13.23 -10.65
C TYR A 103 16.80 -12.81 -11.64
N LYS A 104 17.48 -13.79 -12.23
CA LYS A 104 18.29 -13.60 -13.43
C LYS A 104 17.39 -13.79 -14.65
N LYS A 105 17.56 -12.95 -15.67
CA LYS A 105 16.84 -12.87 -16.97
C LYS A 105 16.64 -14.20 -17.77
N ARG A 106 16.93 -15.40 -17.25
CA ARG A 106 17.06 -16.65 -18.03
C ARG A 106 16.18 -17.85 -17.62
N SER A 107 15.36 -17.81 -16.56
CA SER A 107 14.41 -18.90 -16.28
C SER A 107 13.35 -18.47 -15.25
N ILE A 108 12.09 -18.36 -15.67
CA ILE A 108 10.89 -18.13 -14.82
C ILE A 108 10.31 -19.48 -14.35
N SER A 109 10.81 -20.61 -14.86
CA SER A 109 10.27 -21.95 -14.58
C SER A 109 10.71 -22.56 -13.25
N ASP A 110 11.64 -21.94 -12.53
CA ASP A 110 12.15 -22.43 -11.24
C ASP A 110 11.71 -21.53 -10.06
N ILE A 111 10.43 -21.13 -10.03
CA ILE A 111 9.91 -20.22 -9.00
C ILE A 111 9.30 -21.01 -7.84
N PRO A 112 9.84 -20.93 -6.63
CA PRO A 112 9.11 -21.33 -5.43
C PRO A 112 7.93 -20.37 -5.22
N ASP A 113 6.79 -20.89 -4.77
CA ASP A 113 5.65 -20.07 -4.39
C ASP A 113 6.09 -18.97 -3.39
N ILE A 114 5.98 -17.70 -3.80
CA ILE A 114 6.29 -16.57 -2.93
C ILE A 114 4.99 -16.15 -2.25
N ASP A 115 4.83 -16.46 -0.96
CA ASP A 115 3.66 -16.03 -0.17
C ASP A 115 3.69 -14.51 0.15
N TYR A 116 4.86 -13.84 0.06
CA TYR A 116 5.06 -12.44 0.49
C TYR A 116 6.08 -11.67 -0.37
N LEU A 117 5.76 -10.44 -0.79
CA LEU A 117 6.72 -9.51 -1.45
C LEU A 117 7.34 -8.58 -0.42
N ASN A 118 8.66 -8.36 -0.52
CA ASN A 118 9.26 -7.22 0.18
C ASN A 118 9.11 -5.95 -0.67
N ILE A 119 8.33 -4.94 -0.25
CA ILE A 119 8.02 -3.72 -1.05
C ILE A 119 8.67 -2.43 -0.49
N SER A 120 9.46 -2.48 0.59
CA SER A 120 10.14 -1.25 1.05
C SER A 120 11.55 -1.08 0.47
N TYR A 121 11.84 0.16 0.10
CA TYR A 121 13.08 0.63 -0.51
C TYR A 121 14.31 0.46 0.42
N LYS A 122 14.07 0.31 1.73
CA LYS A 122 15.09 0.07 2.78
C LYS A 122 14.64 -0.88 3.90
N SER A 123 13.33 -1.02 4.09
CA SER A 123 12.73 -1.85 5.15
C SER A 123 12.28 -3.18 4.57
N LYS A 124 12.30 -4.26 5.37
CA LYS A 124 11.88 -5.59 4.92
C LYS A 124 10.36 -5.78 5.15
N PHE A 125 9.51 -4.95 4.55
CA PHE A 125 8.06 -5.09 4.72
C PHE A 125 7.47 -6.13 3.77
N LEU A 126 6.95 -7.20 4.35
CA LEU A 126 6.22 -8.28 3.70
C LEU A 126 4.80 -7.84 3.34
N PHE A 127 4.57 -7.50 2.08
CA PHE A 127 3.22 -7.34 1.55
C PHE A 127 2.65 -8.72 1.25
N PRO A 128 1.40 -9.01 1.68
CA PRO A 128 0.76 -10.27 1.32
C PRO A 128 0.66 -10.33 -0.20
N PHE A 129 1.28 -11.37 -0.72
CA PHE A 129 1.53 -11.56 -2.13
C PHE A 129 0.99 -12.93 -2.46
N TYR A 130 -0.29 -12.99 -2.84
CA TYR A 130 -0.88 -14.28 -3.21
C TYR A 130 -0.45 -14.63 -4.63
N VAL A 131 0.73 -15.24 -4.78
CA VAL A 131 1.15 -15.86 -6.04
C VAL A 131 0.41 -17.17 -6.18
N ASN A 132 -0.72 -17.14 -6.87
CA ASN A 132 -1.17 -18.31 -7.62
C ASN A 132 -1.43 -17.90 -9.07
N LYS A 133 -0.44 -17.21 -9.66
CA LYS A 133 -0.49 -16.80 -11.06
C LYS A 133 0.84 -17.14 -11.73
N ARG A 134 0.76 -17.86 -12.84
CA ARG A 134 1.87 -18.28 -13.71
C ARG A 134 2.73 -17.13 -14.27
N ASN A 135 2.48 -15.86 -13.91
CA ASN A 135 3.21 -14.67 -14.38
C ASN A 135 3.54 -13.72 -13.22
N ILE A 136 4.75 -13.85 -12.68
CA ILE A 136 5.28 -13.05 -11.58
C ILE A 136 5.38 -11.55 -11.93
N ARG A 137 5.86 -11.23 -13.14
CA ARG A 137 6.04 -9.86 -13.63
C ARG A 137 4.71 -9.09 -13.65
N LYS A 138 3.66 -9.73 -14.19
CA LYS A 138 2.30 -9.17 -14.18
C LYS A 138 1.77 -8.95 -12.78
N THR A 139 2.02 -9.89 -11.86
CA THR A 139 1.55 -9.78 -10.48
C THR A 139 2.24 -8.65 -9.72
N ILE A 140 3.56 -8.50 -9.89
CA ILE A 140 4.31 -7.36 -9.34
C ILE A 140 3.75 -6.04 -9.91
N ALA A 141 3.52 -5.97 -11.22
CA ALA A 141 2.92 -4.79 -11.86
C ALA A 141 1.55 -4.44 -11.26
N GLU A 142 0.65 -5.43 -11.11
CA GLU A 142 -0.66 -5.27 -10.50
C GLU A 142 -0.58 -4.65 -9.10
N VAL A 143 0.35 -5.11 -8.27
CA VAL A 143 0.53 -4.61 -6.90
C VAL A 143 1.06 -3.18 -6.88
N ILE A 144 2.15 -2.90 -7.60
CA ILE A 144 2.77 -1.56 -7.66
C ILE A 144 1.74 -0.53 -8.14
N ILE A 145 1.06 -0.83 -9.24
CA ILE A 145 0.06 0.04 -9.85
C ILE A 145 -1.11 0.27 -8.88
N LEU A 146 -1.64 -0.79 -8.27
CA LEU A 146 -2.77 -0.69 -7.36
C LEU A 146 -2.44 0.18 -6.13
N LEU A 147 -1.30 -0.06 -5.49
CA LEU A 147 -0.84 0.74 -4.35
C LEU A 147 -0.62 2.20 -4.74
N THR A 148 0.01 2.44 -5.89
CA THR A 148 0.26 3.79 -6.41
C THR A 148 -1.06 4.53 -6.60
N ILE A 149 -2.04 3.94 -7.27
CA ILE A 149 -3.34 4.59 -7.51
C ILE A 149 -4.09 4.86 -6.20
N LEU A 150 -4.08 3.91 -5.25
CA LEU A 150 -4.71 4.11 -3.94
C LEU A 150 -4.06 5.26 -3.17
N HIS A 151 -2.73 5.34 -3.20
CA HIS A 151 -1.94 6.40 -2.58
C HIS A 151 -2.29 7.77 -3.19
N GLU A 152 -2.24 7.90 -4.53
CA GLU A 152 -2.55 9.16 -5.22
C GLU A 152 -4.02 9.59 -5.07
N ILE A 153 -4.96 8.63 -5.00
CA ILE A 153 -6.35 8.96 -4.67
C ILE A 153 -6.47 9.54 -3.27
N TRP A 154 -5.71 9.01 -2.30
CA TRP A 154 -5.75 9.58 -0.97
C TRP A 154 -5.23 11.01 -0.97
N HIS A 155 -4.14 11.33 -1.67
CA HIS A 155 -3.71 12.71 -1.83
C HIS A 155 -4.84 13.62 -2.36
N SER A 156 -5.62 13.13 -3.32
CA SER A 156 -6.78 13.86 -3.81
C SER A 156 -7.84 14.09 -2.73
N ILE A 157 -8.21 13.05 -1.98
CA ILE A 157 -9.21 13.14 -0.89
C ILE A 157 -8.70 14.08 0.20
N ASP A 158 -7.48 13.87 0.65
CA ASP A 158 -6.86 14.56 1.78
C ASP A 158 -6.69 16.06 1.51
N LEU A 159 -6.33 16.44 0.27
CA LEU A 159 -6.26 17.85 -0.12
C LEU A 159 -7.65 18.52 -0.12
N ASN A 160 -8.68 17.80 -0.58
CA ASN A 160 -10.04 18.32 -0.56
C ASN A 160 -10.54 18.52 0.88
N ILE A 161 -10.24 17.57 1.78
CA ILE A 161 -10.52 17.68 3.22
C ILE A 161 -9.81 18.90 3.80
N LEU A 162 -8.50 19.01 3.54
CA LEU A 162 -7.70 20.13 4.01
C LEU A 162 -8.24 21.49 3.54
N ASN A 163 -8.57 21.63 2.26
CA ASN A 163 -9.12 22.87 1.72
C ASN A 163 -10.46 23.23 2.36
N LYS A 164 -11.30 22.24 2.65
CA LYS A 164 -12.56 22.46 3.34
C LYS A 164 -12.36 22.89 4.79
N LEU A 165 -11.42 22.24 5.49
CA LEU A 165 -11.05 22.53 6.87
C LEU A 165 -10.37 23.90 7.01
N LYS A 166 -9.50 24.31 6.08
CA LYS A 166 -8.85 25.63 6.08
C LYS A 166 -9.85 26.79 6.01
N ASN A 167 -10.97 26.59 5.31
CA ASN A 167 -12.01 27.59 5.21
C ASN A 167 -12.89 27.66 6.47
N ASP A 168 -12.65 26.81 7.47
CA ASP A 168 -13.25 26.88 8.79
C ASP A 168 -12.38 27.79 9.68
N SER A 169 -12.98 28.86 10.22
CA SER A 169 -12.28 29.88 11.00
C SER A 169 -11.70 29.38 12.32
N ALA A 170 -12.00 28.14 12.70
CA ALA A 170 -11.49 27.49 13.90
C ALA A 170 -10.06 26.91 13.77
N ILE A 171 -9.54 26.74 12.54
CA ILE A 171 -8.22 26.12 12.32
C ILE A 171 -7.14 27.19 12.17
N LYS A 172 -6.10 27.13 13.02
CA LYS A 172 -4.99 28.09 13.00
C LYS A 172 -4.01 27.73 11.87
N ASP A 173 -3.36 28.73 11.26
CA ASP A 173 -2.40 28.53 10.17
C ASP A 173 -1.25 27.53 10.48
N ASN A 174 -0.87 27.38 11.77
CA ASN A 174 0.11 26.39 12.22
C ASN A 174 -0.35 24.93 12.04
N ASP A 175 -1.66 24.67 12.07
CA ASP A 175 -2.20 23.32 11.88
C ASP A 175 -2.13 22.90 10.40
N TYR A 176 -2.20 23.86 9.47
CA TYR A 176 -2.14 23.61 8.03
C TYR A 176 -0.75 23.14 7.56
N SER A 177 0.33 23.79 8.06
CA SER A 177 1.71 23.37 7.74
C SER A 177 2.00 21.98 8.28
N THR A 178 1.56 21.68 9.50
CA THR A 178 1.70 20.36 10.12
C THR A 178 0.92 19.29 9.37
N PHE A 179 -0.27 19.63 8.86
CA PHE A 179 -1.07 18.72 8.05
C PHE A 179 -0.35 18.34 6.74
N LEU A 180 0.21 19.31 6.02
CA LEU A 180 0.97 19.07 4.78
C LEU A 180 2.23 18.23 5.01
N LYS A 181 2.89 18.39 6.15
CA LYS A 181 4.08 17.59 6.49
C LYS A 181 3.78 16.09 6.70
N ASN A 182 2.52 15.67 6.80
CA ASN A 182 2.14 14.28 7.04
C ASN A 182 1.32 13.67 5.89
N PHE A 183 1.32 14.33 4.72
CA PHE A 183 0.53 13.95 3.55
C PHE A 183 0.90 12.55 3.03
N GLU A 184 2.21 12.29 2.87
CA GLU A 184 2.77 11.00 2.45
C GLU A 184 2.45 9.86 3.43
N LEU A 185 2.50 10.16 4.73
CA LEU A 185 2.19 9.21 5.79
C LEU A 185 0.74 8.74 5.69
N ARG A 186 -0.20 9.69 5.58
CA ARG A 186 -1.62 9.39 5.46
C ARG A 186 -1.95 8.64 4.18
N ALA A 187 -1.37 9.06 3.06
CA ALA A 187 -1.57 8.42 1.76
C ALA A 187 -1.05 6.98 1.73
N SER A 188 0.13 6.73 2.31
CA SER A 188 0.70 5.39 2.41
C SER A 188 -0.09 4.49 3.35
N ALA A 189 -0.51 5.02 4.51
CA ALA A 189 -1.38 4.31 5.43
C ALA A 189 -2.70 3.88 4.78
N PHE A 190 -3.38 4.82 4.11
CA PHE A 190 -4.62 4.53 3.39
C PHE A 190 -4.39 3.51 2.27
N GLY A 191 -3.35 3.71 1.45
CA GLY A 191 -3.02 2.84 0.33
C GLY A 191 -2.84 1.39 0.77
N PHE A 192 -2.09 1.17 1.85
CA PHE A 192 -1.86 -0.16 2.42
C PHE A 192 -3.15 -0.80 2.96
N ILE A 193 -3.91 -0.07 3.77
CA ILE A 193 -5.16 -0.60 4.36
C ILE A 193 -6.17 -0.95 3.27
N MET A 194 -6.31 -0.07 2.27
CA MET A 194 -7.20 -0.31 1.15
C MET A 194 -6.73 -1.46 0.27
N TYR A 195 -5.42 -1.67 0.11
CA TYR A 195 -4.91 -2.83 -0.63
C TYR A 195 -5.41 -4.16 -0.03
N TYR A 196 -5.44 -4.28 1.31
CA TYR A 196 -6.02 -5.44 1.99
C TYR A 196 -7.53 -5.57 1.75
N LEU A 197 -8.27 -4.46 1.82
CA LEU A 197 -9.72 -4.46 1.60
C LEU A 197 -10.10 -4.80 0.16
N VAL A 198 -9.40 -4.22 -0.81
CA VAL A 198 -9.65 -4.37 -2.25
C VAL A 198 -9.38 -5.80 -2.69
N ASN A 199 -8.33 -6.43 -2.18
CA ASN A 199 -7.98 -7.80 -2.53
C ASN A 199 -8.61 -8.86 -1.61
N GLY A 200 -9.30 -8.45 -0.54
CA GLY A 200 -9.97 -9.38 0.37
C GLY A 200 -9.05 -10.08 1.38
N PHE A 201 -7.79 -9.66 1.48
CA PHE A 201 -6.80 -10.28 2.36
C PHE A 201 -7.13 -10.19 3.85
N TYR A 202 -8.00 -9.28 4.25
CA TYR A 202 -8.51 -9.20 5.63
C TYR A 202 -9.35 -10.42 6.06
N LYS A 203 -9.78 -11.26 5.10
CA LYS A 203 -10.51 -12.51 5.34
C LYS A 203 -9.62 -13.75 5.26
N ASP A 204 -8.36 -13.59 4.87
CA ASP A 204 -7.43 -14.68 4.65
C ASP A 204 -6.43 -14.73 5.81
N GLU A 205 -6.22 -15.94 6.33
CA GLU A 205 -5.25 -16.20 7.39
C GLU A 205 -3.84 -15.73 7.00
N LYS A 206 -3.43 -16.04 5.77
CA LYS A 206 -2.13 -15.65 5.23
C LYS A 206 -2.00 -14.13 5.13
N GLY A 207 -3.10 -13.45 4.84
CA GLY A 207 -3.19 -12.00 4.77
C GLY A 207 -2.87 -11.35 6.11
N TYR A 208 -3.57 -11.72 7.19
CA TYR A 208 -3.28 -11.14 8.50
C TYR A 208 -1.88 -11.53 9.00
N MET A 209 -1.42 -12.76 8.72
CA MET A 209 -0.08 -13.19 9.10
C MET A 209 1.02 -12.32 8.48
N ALA A 210 0.83 -11.82 7.25
CA ALA A 210 1.75 -10.85 6.64
C ALA A 210 1.85 -9.57 7.50
N ALA A 211 0.69 -9.01 7.85
CA ALA A 211 0.62 -7.79 8.65
C ALA A 211 1.29 -7.95 10.02
N TYR A 212 1.09 -9.10 10.68
CA TYR A 212 1.75 -9.40 11.95
C TYR A 212 3.27 -9.55 11.83
N LYS A 213 3.76 -10.24 10.79
CA LYS A 213 5.21 -10.42 10.57
C LYS A 213 5.96 -9.12 10.34
N ASN A 214 5.27 -8.06 9.88
CA ASN A 214 5.88 -6.76 9.66
C ASN A 214 6.06 -5.92 10.93
N ILE A 215 5.40 -6.28 12.02
CA ILE A 215 5.40 -5.47 13.25
C ILE A 215 6.81 -5.33 13.86
N PRO A 216 7.62 -6.40 13.99
CA PRO A 216 8.99 -6.26 14.48
C PRO A 216 9.87 -5.38 13.58
N GLU A 217 9.69 -5.45 12.26
CA GLU A 217 10.41 -4.61 11.31
C GLU A 217 10.03 -3.13 11.47
N CYS A 218 8.75 -2.84 11.71
CA CYS A 218 8.27 -1.50 12.00
C CYS A 218 8.87 -0.89 13.28
N ARG A 219 9.07 -1.71 14.31
CA ARG A 219 9.78 -1.27 15.51
C ARG A 219 11.23 -0.91 15.20
N ASN A 220 11.95 -1.83 14.56
CA ASN A 220 13.35 -1.61 14.20
C ASN A 220 13.53 -0.34 13.36
N TYR A 221 12.54 -0.06 12.52
CA TYR A 221 12.46 1.16 11.74
C TYR A 221 12.26 2.41 12.62
N ILE A 222 11.26 2.41 13.53
CA ILE A 222 10.99 3.52 14.46
C ILE A 222 12.19 3.81 15.36
N GLU A 223 12.85 2.79 15.92
CA GLU A 223 14.04 2.98 16.79
C GLU A 223 15.21 3.65 16.07
N LYS A 224 15.24 3.61 14.73
CA LYS A 224 16.26 4.22 13.89
C LYS A 224 15.79 5.52 13.22
N ILE A 225 14.51 5.89 13.35
CA ILE A 225 13.90 6.97 12.56
C ILE A 225 14.58 8.32 12.80
N ASP A 226 14.99 8.62 14.03
CA ASP A 226 15.66 9.87 14.38
C ASP A 226 17.14 9.89 13.97
N LYS A 227 17.73 8.73 13.65
CA LYS A 227 19.08 8.62 13.07
C LYS A 227 19.06 8.69 11.55
N ILE A 228 17.91 8.44 10.95
CA ILE A 228 17.66 8.52 9.50
C ILE A 228 17.10 9.92 9.24
N GLU A 229 17.88 10.98 9.46
CA GLU A 229 17.38 12.35 9.21
C GLU A 229 17.38 12.71 7.70
N LYS A 230 16.32 13.43 7.28
CA LYS A 230 16.15 14.20 6.01
C LYS A 230 15.70 13.46 4.75
N ASN A 231 14.65 12.64 4.80
CA ASN A 231 14.00 12.23 3.54
C ASN A 231 12.50 11.97 3.67
N ASP A 232 11.72 12.37 2.67
CA ASP A 232 10.25 12.18 2.63
C ASP A 232 9.86 10.69 2.66
N HIS A 233 10.78 9.81 2.23
CA HIS A 233 10.67 8.37 2.38
C HIS A 233 10.41 7.90 3.82
N ILE A 234 10.72 8.72 4.83
CA ILE A 234 10.47 8.38 6.22
C ILE A 234 8.97 8.28 6.52
N LEU A 235 8.22 9.25 6.03
CA LEU A 235 6.78 9.35 6.27
C LEU A 235 6.04 8.25 5.52
N TYR A 236 6.51 7.92 4.33
CA TYR A 236 5.97 6.86 3.49
C TYR A 236 6.06 5.49 4.19
N ASP A 237 7.26 5.08 4.63
CA ASP A 237 7.48 3.82 5.36
C ASP A 237 6.72 3.80 6.71
N LEU A 238 6.67 4.93 7.43
CA LEU A 238 5.88 5.04 8.67
C LEU A 238 4.38 4.85 8.43
N GLY A 239 3.86 5.35 7.30
CA GLY A 239 2.48 5.12 6.88
C GLY A 239 2.19 3.63 6.63
N TYR A 240 3.11 2.90 6.00
CA TYR A 240 3.01 1.45 5.88
C TYR A 240 3.02 0.74 7.23
N CYS A 241 3.88 1.15 8.16
CA CYS A 241 3.87 0.58 9.49
C CYS A 241 2.55 0.79 10.22
N TYR A 242 2.01 2.01 10.17
CA TYR A 242 0.69 2.30 10.70
C TYR A 242 -0.38 1.40 10.06
N GLY A 243 -0.36 1.28 8.72
CA GLY A 243 -1.29 0.42 7.98
C GLY A 243 -1.25 -1.04 8.43
N ASN A 244 -0.06 -1.60 8.64
CA ASN A 244 0.12 -2.96 9.16
C ASN A 244 -0.52 -3.13 10.54
N ILE A 245 -0.31 -2.19 11.45
CA ILE A 245 -0.92 -2.22 12.79
C ILE A 245 -2.44 -2.16 12.72
N ILE A 246 -2.99 -1.29 11.89
CA ILE A 246 -4.44 -1.18 11.70
C ILE A 246 -5.04 -2.48 11.15
N VAL A 247 -4.41 -3.07 10.14
CA VAL A 247 -4.84 -4.36 9.58
C VAL A 247 -4.76 -5.46 10.63
N ALA A 248 -3.64 -5.59 11.35
CA ALA A 248 -3.44 -6.61 12.36
C ALA A 248 -4.43 -6.48 13.54
N THR A 249 -4.75 -5.25 13.94
CA THR A 249 -5.68 -4.96 15.04
C THR A 249 -7.12 -5.25 14.66
N ASN A 250 -7.53 -4.91 13.43
CA ASN A 250 -8.92 -5.05 13.01
C ASN A 250 -9.25 -6.44 12.46
N LYS A 251 -8.28 -7.16 11.85
CA LYS A 251 -8.47 -8.48 11.25
C LYS A 251 -9.70 -8.50 10.33
N GLU A 252 -10.64 -9.42 10.58
CA GLU A 252 -11.88 -9.55 9.81
C GLU A 252 -12.79 -8.32 9.91
N LEU A 253 -12.67 -7.52 10.98
CA LEU A 253 -13.46 -6.29 11.22
C LEU A 253 -12.96 -5.07 10.43
N LEU A 254 -11.92 -5.25 9.59
CA LEU A 254 -11.31 -4.14 8.84
C LEU A 254 -12.34 -3.41 7.98
N LYS A 255 -13.28 -4.15 7.38
CA LYS A 255 -14.31 -3.58 6.52
C LYS A 255 -15.34 -2.79 7.33
N GLU A 256 -15.78 -3.35 8.45
CA GLU A 256 -16.79 -2.77 9.34
C GLU A 256 -16.26 -1.46 9.97
N ASN A 257 -14.97 -1.41 10.27
CA ASN A 257 -14.32 -0.27 10.91
C ASN A 257 -13.74 0.77 9.94
N ILE A 258 -13.94 0.63 8.63
CA ILE A 258 -13.28 1.48 7.61
C ILE A 258 -13.52 2.98 7.82
N TYR A 259 -14.69 3.39 8.31
CA TYR A 259 -14.97 4.81 8.56
C TYR A 259 -14.22 5.35 9.78
N ASN A 260 -14.09 4.57 10.84
CA ASN A 260 -13.28 4.95 12.01
C ASN A 260 -11.80 5.01 11.65
N ILE A 261 -11.35 4.09 10.80
CA ILE A 261 -9.98 4.08 10.27
C ILE A 261 -9.73 5.33 9.43
N ILE A 262 -10.65 5.70 8.53
CA ILE A 262 -10.54 6.94 7.73
C ILE A 262 -10.42 8.18 8.62
N GLU A 263 -11.24 8.30 9.67
CA GLU A 263 -11.11 9.41 10.64
C GLU A 263 -9.77 9.40 11.37
N GLY A 264 -9.28 8.20 11.71
CA GLY A 264 -7.97 8.00 12.29
C GLY A 264 -6.85 8.51 11.38
N ILE A 265 -6.91 8.15 10.09
CA ILE A 265 -5.95 8.56 9.06
C ILE A 265 -6.01 10.07 8.86
N VAL A 266 -7.18 10.69 8.68
CA VAL A 266 -7.29 12.16 8.47
C VAL A 266 -6.60 12.96 9.58
N ARG A 267 -6.62 12.45 10.82
CA ARG A 267 -5.98 13.08 12.00
C ARG A 267 -4.64 12.45 12.35
N LEU A 268 -3.98 11.81 11.40
CA LEU A 268 -2.72 11.11 11.62
C LEU A 268 -1.56 12.06 11.33
N ASP A 269 -0.65 12.10 12.29
CA ASP A 269 0.65 12.74 12.21
C ASP A 269 1.74 11.74 12.64
N LYS A 270 3.01 12.13 12.45
CA LYS A 270 4.18 11.32 12.81
C LYS A 270 4.13 10.82 14.25
N GLU A 271 3.86 11.70 15.21
CA GLU A 271 3.92 11.38 16.65
C GLU A 271 2.83 10.36 17.02
N LYS A 272 1.61 10.61 16.56
CA LYS A 272 0.48 9.71 16.77
C LYS A 272 0.69 8.36 16.10
N ALA A 273 1.26 8.32 14.90
CA ALA A 273 1.60 7.07 14.23
C ALA A 273 2.59 6.24 15.07
N ILE A 274 3.69 6.86 15.52
CA ILE A 274 4.70 6.21 16.37
C ILE A 274 4.07 5.70 17.67
N ASN A 275 3.25 6.51 18.33
CA ASN A 275 2.59 6.14 19.59
C ASN A 275 1.68 4.92 19.43
N ILE A 276 0.89 4.86 18.36
CA ILE A 276 -0.01 3.73 18.08
C ILE A 276 0.80 2.46 17.79
N ILE A 277 1.86 2.56 17.00
CA ILE A 277 2.72 1.42 16.66
C ILE A 277 3.40 0.86 17.93
N ASN A 278 3.98 1.73 18.76
CA ASN A 278 4.61 1.33 20.02
C ASN A 278 3.62 0.70 21.01
N LEU A 279 2.41 1.26 21.14
CA LEU A 279 1.39 0.73 22.05
C LEU A 279 0.99 -0.70 21.69
N TYR A 280 0.68 -0.94 20.41
CA TYR A 280 0.26 -2.26 19.95
C TYR A 280 1.37 -3.31 20.12
N GLU A 281 2.62 -2.93 19.87
CA GLU A 281 3.74 -3.85 20.05
C GLU A 281 3.93 -4.24 21.52
N ASN A 282 3.81 -3.29 22.45
CA ASN A 282 3.88 -3.57 23.88
C ASN A 282 2.80 -4.56 24.32
N ILE A 283 1.57 -4.41 23.80
CA ILE A 283 0.48 -5.36 24.04
C ILE A 283 0.83 -6.75 23.49
N LEU A 284 1.36 -6.84 22.27
CA LEU A 284 1.76 -8.11 21.67
C LEU A 284 2.84 -8.83 22.47
N ARG A 285 3.84 -8.10 22.97
CA ARG A 285 4.87 -8.68 23.84
C ARG A 285 4.25 -9.24 25.12
N MET A 286 3.40 -8.47 25.79
CA MET A 286 2.74 -8.92 27.02
C MET A 286 1.88 -10.17 26.79
N SER A 287 1.29 -10.35 25.61
CA SER A 287 0.53 -11.56 25.27
C SER A 287 1.38 -12.79 24.92
N LEU A 288 2.67 -12.61 24.63
CA LEU A 288 3.58 -13.72 24.27
C LEU A 288 4.39 -14.25 25.47
N TYR A 289 4.44 -13.50 26.58
CA TYR A 289 5.17 -13.86 27.81
C TYR A 289 4.26 -14.29 28.97
N ASN A 290 2.95 -14.42 28.73
CA ASN A 290 1.95 -15.00 29.65
C ASN A 290 1.42 -16.31 29.06
#